data_AF-A0A1Q7T3J2-F1
#
_entry.id   AF-A0A1Q7T3J2-F1
#
_cell.length_a   1.000
_cell.length_b   1.000
_cell.length_c   1.000
_cell.angle_alpha   90.00
_cell.angle_beta   90.00
_cell.angle_gamma   90.00
#
_symmetry.space_group_name_H-M   'P 1'
#
loop_
_entity.id
_entity.type
_entity.pdbx_description
1 polymer ?
#
loop_
_entity_poly.entity_id
_entity_poly.type
_entity_poly.pdbx_seq_one_letter_code
_entity_poly.pdbx_strand_id
1 'polypeptide(L)'
;MLSSLRLRLILMFMLVVVVAVGTVALFASQATSNNLQIYNEAKNDQQIISTLLDAYHRHQNQQALQALTEQLARSSHQHIILFDHHMRVITDSDRKMIGQALALPTGLPLQVSTTSTFTTSAPLYISTDMKPPGQVPQLSTGGSPEADFITSVNRSLWLAVIIAGLTGLLLALVFANTILKPLHTLKAVAGRMEQGDLSQRVSIEAKGEIGALAHAFNTMADSLSRSEQLRRNLVSDVAHELRTPLMNIRGYLELLQDQVLEPTPETLASLYEETSLLSRLVADLQDLSLAEAGQLRLVRRPVSLAEVTSQAVQIVRPHLVRKNLALRVHIPTDLPCVEADQERVAQILRNLLSNAIMHTSSSGEISITANVIESMVKVSVQDTG
;
A
#
# COMPACT_ATOMS: atom_id res chain seq x y z
N MET A 1 6.95 15.39 1.47
CA MET A 1 8.07 14.48 1.80
C MET A 1 7.71 13.31 2.73
N LEU A 2 6.52 13.27 3.37
CA LEU A 2 6.02 12.10 4.15
C LEU A 2 5.10 11.16 3.34
N SER A 3 5.33 11.03 2.02
CA SER A 3 4.42 10.30 1.12
C SER A 3 4.82 8.85 0.85
N SER A 4 5.99 8.39 1.31
CA SER A 4 6.42 7.02 1.01
C SER A 4 5.70 5.99 1.87
N LEU A 5 5.15 4.97 1.22
CA LEU A 5 4.47 3.84 1.86
C LEU A 5 5.40 3.17 2.86
N ARG A 6 6.68 3.01 2.48
CA ARG A 6 7.72 2.46 3.37
C ARG A 6 7.85 3.26 4.67
N LEU A 7 7.88 4.60 4.59
CA LEU A 7 7.99 5.43 5.77
C LEU A 7 6.74 5.35 6.65
N ARG A 8 5.53 5.34 6.06
CA ARG A 8 4.29 5.13 6.83
C ARG A 8 4.26 3.77 7.52
N LEU A 9 4.75 2.73 6.85
CA LEU A 9 4.81 1.38 7.39
C LEU A 9 5.80 1.31 8.56
N ILE A 10 7.00 1.86 8.39
CA ILE A 10 8.00 1.96 9.47
C ILE A 10 7.45 2.79 10.64
N LEU A 11 6.81 3.93 10.37
CA LEU A 11 6.23 4.79 11.40
C LEU A 11 5.09 4.10 12.15
N MET A 12 4.22 3.35 11.48
CA MET A 12 3.19 2.56 12.15
C MET A 12 3.78 1.46 13.02
N PHE A 13 4.76 0.70 12.52
CA PHE A 13 5.44 -0.33 13.31
C PHE A 13 6.18 0.25 14.51
N MET A 14 6.93 1.34 14.32
CA MET A 14 7.55 2.11 15.40
C MET A 14 6.51 2.56 16.41
N LEU A 15 5.37 3.11 15.96
CA LEU A 15 4.31 3.56 16.85
C LEU A 15 3.73 2.41 17.67
N VAL A 16 3.48 1.25 17.07
CA VAL A 16 3.03 0.04 17.79
C VAL A 16 4.04 -0.34 18.86
N VAL A 17 5.33 -0.42 18.52
CA VAL A 17 6.40 -0.82 19.45
C VAL A 17 6.55 0.20 20.58
N VAL A 18 6.59 1.50 20.26
CA VAL A 18 6.72 2.58 21.24
C VAL A 18 5.54 2.61 22.18
N VAL A 19 4.30 2.45 21.67
CA VAL A 19 3.11 2.41 22.52
C VAL A 19 3.11 1.17 23.40
N ALA A 20 3.44 -0.01 22.86
CA ALA A 20 3.46 -1.25 23.64
C ALA A 20 4.54 -1.22 24.73
N VAL A 21 5.78 -0.87 24.39
CA VAL A 21 6.88 -0.79 25.35
C VAL A 21 6.65 0.34 26.36
N GLY A 22 6.20 1.51 25.88
CA GLY A 22 5.93 2.67 26.72
C GLY A 22 4.81 2.42 27.71
N THR A 23 3.70 1.78 27.29
CA THR A 23 2.61 1.44 28.21
C THR A 23 3.06 0.41 29.25
N VAL A 24 3.75 -0.66 28.86
CA VAL A 24 4.28 -1.65 29.82
C VAL A 24 5.26 -0.99 30.79
N ALA A 25 6.19 -0.16 30.31
CA ALA A 25 7.16 0.52 31.16
C ALA A 25 6.52 1.51 32.15
N LEU A 26 5.54 2.31 31.70
CA LEU A 26 4.83 3.26 32.55
C LEU A 26 4.04 2.55 33.65
N PHE A 27 3.30 1.50 33.32
CA PHE A 27 2.53 0.73 34.30
C PHE A 27 3.43 -0.05 35.25
N ALA A 28 4.51 -0.66 34.75
CA ALA A 28 5.49 -1.34 35.60
C ALA A 28 6.16 -0.35 36.56
N SER A 29 6.54 0.85 36.09
CA SER A 29 7.14 1.90 36.91
C SER A 29 6.16 2.40 37.99
N GLN A 30 4.92 2.72 37.60
CA GLN A 30 3.89 3.19 38.53
C GLN A 30 3.53 2.14 39.58
N ALA A 31 3.47 0.87 39.18
CA ALA A 31 3.22 -0.23 40.10
C ALA A 31 4.40 -0.44 41.05
N THR A 32 5.63 -0.35 40.55
CA THR A 32 6.81 -0.52 41.38
C THR A 32 6.90 0.60 42.42
N SER A 33 6.72 1.87 42.03
CA SER A 33 6.85 3.00 42.95
C SER A 33 5.78 3.03 44.04
N ASN A 34 4.49 2.90 43.69
CA ASN A 34 3.41 2.94 44.66
C ASN A 34 3.44 1.74 45.62
N ASN A 35 3.69 0.53 45.09
CA ASN A 35 3.66 -0.66 45.93
C ASN A 35 4.95 -0.83 46.76
N LEU A 36 6.10 -0.32 46.32
CA LEU A 36 7.35 -0.43 47.08
C LEU A 36 7.34 0.45 48.33
N GLN A 37 6.67 1.60 48.30
CA GLN A 37 6.46 2.41 49.51
C GLN A 37 5.60 1.65 50.54
N ILE A 38 4.46 1.10 50.12
CA ILE A 38 3.57 0.31 50.99
C ILE A 38 4.30 -0.93 51.53
N TYR A 39 5.08 -1.61 50.69
CA TYR A 39 5.88 -2.76 51.08
C TYR A 39 6.96 -2.39 52.11
N ASN A 40 7.69 -1.28 51.89
CA ASN A 40 8.71 -0.81 52.81
C ASN A 40 8.12 -0.38 54.16
N GLU A 41 6.96 0.30 54.15
CA GLU A 41 6.22 0.67 55.36
C GLU A 41 5.81 -0.59 56.14
N ALA A 42 5.13 -1.55 55.49
CA ALA A 42 4.73 -2.80 56.13
C ALA A 42 5.90 -3.62 56.66
N LYS A 43 7.02 -3.66 55.93
CA LYS A 43 8.24 -4.35 56.35
C LYS A 43 8.92 -3.67 57.54
N ASN A 44 8.96 -2.34 57.55
CA ASN A 44 9.52 -1.57 58.66
C ASN A 44 8.68 -1.76 59.93
N ASP A 45 7.36 -1.71 59.80
CA ASP A 45 6.43 -1.98 60.90
C ASP A 45 6.66 -3.38 61.49
N GLN A 46 6.79 -4.40 60.64
CA GLN A 46 7.06 -5.77 61.08
C GLN A 46 8.41 -5.90 61.81
N GLN A 47 9.46 -5.19 61.35
CA GLN A 47 10.77 -5.17 62.00
C GLN A 47 10.75 -4.46 63.36
N ILE A 48 10.03 -3.34 63.46
CA ILE A 48 9.81 -2.61 64.72
C ILE A 48 9.11 -3.53 65.73
N ILE A 49 8.05 -4.20 65.28
CA ILE A 49 7.26 -5.13 66.09
C ILE A 49 8.13 -6.29 66.60
N SER A 50 8.88 -6.96 65.73
CA SER A 50 9.73 -8.09 66.13
C SER A 50 10.84 -7.66 67.09
N THR A 51 11.44 -6.49 66.88
CA THR A 51 12.54 -5.99 67.71
C THR A 51 12.06 -5.62 69.13
N LEU A 52 10.89 -4.99 69.24
CA LEU A 52 10.28 -4.65 70.52
C LEU A 52 9.79 -5.90 71.27
N LEU A 53 9.18 -6.86 70.57
CA LEU A 53 8.78 -8.15 71.15
C LEU A 53 9.98 -8.91 71.70
N ASP A 54 11.08 -8.98 70.96
CA ASP A 54 12.33 -9.62 71.39
C ASP A 54 12.94 -8.96 72.63
N ALA A 55 12.96 -7.63 72.68
CA ALA A 55 13.49 -6.88 73.80
C ALA A 55 12.65 -7.07 75.08
N TYR A 56 11.32 -7.16 74.92
CA TYR A 56 10.39 -7.44 76.01
C TYR A 56 10.57 -8.87 76.57
N HIS A 57 10.65 -9.88 75.71
CA HIS A 57 10.85 -11.28 76.13
C HIS A 57 12.20 -11.51 76.80
N ARG A 58 13.24 -10.74 76.43
CA ARG A 58 14.55 -10.76 77.10
C ARG A 58 14.55 -10.09 78.49
N HIS A 59 13.37 -9.73 79.02
CA HIS A 59 13.18 -9.09 80.33
C HIS A 59 14.08 -7.86 80.53
N GLN A 60 14.23 -7.04 79.47
CA GLN A 60 14.97 -5.80 79.60
C GLN A 60 14.26 -4.84 80.57
N ASN A 61 15.06 -4.08 81.31
CA ASN A 61 14.57 -3.09 82.25
C ASN A 61 13.67 -2.05 81.54
N GLN A 62 12.63 -1.54 82.19
CA GLN A 62 11.62 -0.68 81.55
C GLN A 62 12.25 0.57 80.89
N GLN A 63 13.34 1.10 81.46
CA GLN A 63 14.11 2.20 80.88
C GLN A 63 14.79 1.84 79.55
N ALA A 64 15.27 0.61 79.39
CA ALA A 64 15.90 0.15 78.16
C ALA A 64 14.87 -0.05 77.04
N LEU A 65 13.70 -0.60 77.39
CA LEU A 65 12.59 -0.75 76.45
C LEU A 65 12.07 0.62 75.99
N GLN A 66 11.96 1.58 76.91
CA GLN A 66 11.58 2.96 76.59
C GLN A 66 12.61 3.65 75.67
N ALA A 67 13.90 3.48 75.93
CA ALA A 67 14.96 4.03 75.08
C ALA A 67 14.94 3.41 73.67
N LEU A 68 14.66 2.10 73.56
CA LEU A 68 14.51 1.39 72.29
C LEU A 68 13.27 1.88 71.52
N THR A 69 12.13 2.05 72.20
CA THR A 69 10.90 2.60 71.60
C THR A 69 11.12 4.01 71.07
N GLU A 70 11.81 4.88 71.81
CA GLU A 70 12.18 6.23 71.35
C GLU A 70 13.14 6.20 70.16
N GLN A 71 14.14 5.31 70.18
CA GLN A 71 15.09 5.17 69.09
C GLN A 71 14.40 4.69 67.81
N LEU A 72 13.54 3.68 67.92
CA LEU A 72 12.77 3.16 66.80
C LEU A 72 11.82 4.22 66.25
N ALA A 73 11.06 4.90 67.12
CA ALA A 73 10.15 5.98 66.73
C ALA A 73 10.85 7.14 66.01
N ARG A 74 12.05 7.54 66.48
CA ARG A 74 12.87 8.56 65.79
C ARG A 74 13.38 8.09 64.44
N SER A 75 13.73 6.80 64.31
CA SER A 75 14.22 6.25 63.05
C SER A 75 13.11 6.06 62.02
N SER A 76 11.93 5.63 62.44
CA SER A 76 10.78 5.39 61.58
C SER A 76 9.87 6.60 61.40
N HIS A 77 10.11 7.68 62.15
CA HIS A 77 9.27 8.89 62.19
C HIS A 77 7.78 8.58 62.53
N GLN A 78 7.56 7.55 63.33
CA GLN A 78 6.25 7.04 63.72
C GLN A 78 6.05 7.19 65.23
N HIS A 79 4.80 7.34 65.67
CA HIS A 79 4.46 7.33 67.09
C HIS A 79 4.21 5.90 67.55
N ILE A 80 5.07 5.38 68.44
CA ILE A 80 5.05 3.98 68.86
C ILE A 80 4.60 3.88 70.31
N ILE A 81 3.55 3.09 70.54
CA ILE A 81 3.04 2.79 71.88
C ILE A 81 3.00 1.28 72.09
N LEU A 82 3.54 0.84 73.21
CA LEU A 82 3.57 -0.56 73.65
C LEU A 82 2.63 -0.75 74.83
N PHE A 83 1.73 -1.73 74.77
CA PHE A 83 0.79 -2.03 75.84
C PHE A 83 0.97 -3.45 76.37
N ASP A 84 0.77 -3.64 77.67
CA ASP A 84 0.69 -4.97 78.29
C ASP A 84 -0.68 -5.64 78.06
N HIS A 85 -0.81 -6.88 78.54
CA HIS A 85 -2.05 -7.66 78.46
C HIS A 85 -3.24 -7.07 79.24
N HIS A 86 -3.01 -6.10 80.12
CA HIS A 86 -4.05 -5.34 80.81
C HIS A 86 -4.34 -3.99 80.13
N MET A 87 -3.87 -3.80 78.89
CA MET A 87 -3.99 -2.56 78.13
C MET A 87 -3.36 -1.35 78.82
N ARG A 88 -2.32 -1.57 79.64
CA ARG A 88 -1.53 -0.50 80.24
C ARG A 88 -0.34 -0.18 79.36
N VAL A 89 -0.10 1.11 79.15
CA VAL A 89 1.05 1.59 78.38
C VAL A 89 2.35 1.27 79.12
N ILE A 90 3.15 0.37 78.57
CA ILE A 90 4.48 0.02 79.09
C ILE A 90 5.50 1.07 78.65
N THR A 91 5.47 1.43 77.36
CA THR A 91 6.34 2.44 76.76
C THR A 91 5.56 3.27 75.75
N ASP A 92 5.89 4.54 75.66
CA ASP A 92 5.33 5.50 74.71
C ASP A 92 6.47 6.37 74.21
N SER A 93 6.68 6.45 72.89
CA SER A 93 7.78 7.24 72.32
C SER A 93 7.71 8.74 72.70
N ASP A 94 6.54 9.25 73.07
CA ASP A 94 6.34 10.63 73.54
C ASP A 94 6.40 10.77 75.07
N ARG A 95 6.50 9.65 75.82
CA ARG A 95 6.43 9.57 77.29
C ARG A 95 5.16 10.15 77.93
N LYS A 96 4.12 10.45 77.16
CA LYS A 96 2.92 11.13 77.68
C LYS A 96 1.96 10.18 78.38
N MET A 97 1.92 8.93 77.94
CA MET A 97 0.88 7.97 78.34
C MET A 97 1.39 6.81 79.19
N ILE A 98 2.67 6.79 79.57
CA ILE A 98 3.28 5.69 80.34
C ILE A 98 2.51 5.43 81.65
N GLY A 99 2.09 4.17 81.85
CA GLY A 99 1.34 3.73 83.03
C GLY A 99 -0.17 3.97 83.00
N GLN A 100 -0.70 4.63 81.96
CA GLN A 100 -2.15 4.81 81.79
C GLN A 100 -2.79 3.52 81.24
N ALA A 101 -3.95 3.14 81.78
CA ALA A 101 -4.78 2.09 81.20
C ALA A 101 -5.61 2.70 80.06
N LEU A 102 -5.37 2.25 78.83
CA LEU A 102 -6.11 2.75 77.68
C LEU A 102 -7.44 1.99 77.57
N ALA A 103 -8.55 2.66 77.84
CA ALA A 103 -9.87 2.14 77.47
C ALA A 103 -10.02 2.29 75.95
N LEU A 104 -9.87 1.19 75.21
CA LEU A 104 -10.12 1.19 73.77
C LEU A 104 -11.57 1.65 73.51
N PRO A 105 -11.81 2.77 72.81
CA PRO A 105 -13.13 3.06 72.30
C PRO A 105 -13.45 2.00 71.26
N THR A 106 -14.49 1.20 71.50
CA THR A 106 -15.08 0.31 70.47
C THR A 106 -15.30 1.11 69.19
N GLY A 107 -14.51 0.84 68.14
CA GLY A 107 -14.67 1.46 66.83
C GLY A 107 -13.43 2.09 66.18
N LEU A 108 -12.29 2.20 66.88
CA LEU A 108 -11.01 2.51 66.23
C LEU A 108 -10.31 1.21 65.81
N PRO A 109 -10.11 0.95 64.51
CA PRO A 109 -9.32 -0.20 64.08
C PRO A 109 -7.86 0.15 64.33
N LEU A 110 -7.34 -0.21 65.51
CA LEU A 110 -5.90 -0.27 65.71
C LEU A 110 -5.35 -1.38 64.81
N GLN A 111 -4.22 -1.10 64.17
CA GLN A 111 -3.46 -2.09 63.42
C GLN A 111 -2.77 -3.03 64.43
N VAL A 112 -3.53 -4.01 64.94
CA VAL A 112 -3.03 -5.01 65.88
C VAL A 112 -2.39 -6.15 65.07
N SER A 113 -1.08 -6.07 64.88
CA SER A 113 -0.31 -7.21 64.37
C SER A 113 -0.10 -8.22 65.49
N THR A 114 -1.00 -9.20 65.59
CA THR A 114 -0.80 -10.37 66.47
C THR A 114 0.13 -11.37 65.78
N THR A 115 1.42 -11.36 66.12
CA THR A 115 2.32 -12.46 65.76
C THR A 115 2.44 -13.41 66.95
N SER A 116 1.45 -14.28 67.16
CA SER A 116 1.57 -15.40 68.09
C SER A 116 2.09 -16.65 67.37
N THR A 117 3.39 -16.72 67.16
CA THR A 117 4.07 -17.98 66.84
C THR A 117 5.23 -18.26 67.77
N PHE A 118 5.11 -17.93 69.06
CA PHE A 118 5.82 -18.65 70.11
C PHE A 118 4.87 -18.89 71.27
N THR A 119 4.63 -20.18 71.52
CA THR A 119 3.81 -20.68 72.62
C THR A 119 4.31 -20.12 73.95
N THR A 120 3.37 -19.58 74.73
CA THR A 120 3.49 -19.20 76.15
C THR A 120 4.05 -17.79 76.44
N SER A 121 3.21 -16.75 76.33
CA SER A 121 2.84 -15.80 77.41
C SER A 121 2.36 -14.47 76.83
N ALA A 122 1.06 -14.19 76.99
CA ALA A 122 0.38 -12.89 76.88
C ALA A 122 0.46 -12.10 75.52
N PRO A 123 -0.69 -11.70 74.92
CA PRO A 123 -0.67 -10.86 73.72
C PRO A 123 -0.18 -9.44 74.07
N LEU A 124 0.86 -8.99 73.37
CA LEU A 124 1.41 -7.63 73.45
C LEU A 124 0.91 -6.83 72.24
N TYR A 125 0.43 -5.61 72.48
CA TYR A 125 -0.15 -4.76 71.44
C TYR A 125 0.82 -3.62 71.12
N ILE A 126 1.12 -3.42 69.83
CA ILE A 126 1.96 -2.33 69.32
C ILE A 126 1.10 -1.52 68.35
N SER A 127 1.04 -0.20 68.53
CA SER A 127 0.46 0.74 67.58
C SER A 127 1.57 1.61 67.02
N THR A 128 1.70 1.69 65.69
CA THR A 128 2.76 2.49 65.01
C THR A 128 2.27 3.80 64.39
N ASP A 129 0.96 4.08 64.31
CA ASP A 129 0.46 5.44 64.06
C ASP A 129 -1.06 5.50 64.24
N MET A 130 -1.60 6.56 64.87
CA MET A 130 -3.05 6.80 64.90
C MET A 130 -3.43 7.77 63.76
N LYS A 131 -3.81 7.24 62.59
CA LYS A 131 -4.38 8.09 61.51
C LYS A 131 -5.74 8.68 61.94
N PRO A 132 -6.05 9.94 61.57
CA PRO A 132 -7.28 10.64 61.97
C PRO A 132 -8.57 9.93 61.49
N PRO A 133 -9.71 10.14 62.19
CA PRO A 133 -10.94 9.39 61.97
C PRO A 133 -11.55 9.73 60.59
N GLY A 134 -11.61 8.74 59.69
CA GLY A 134 -12.22 8.88 58.36
C GLY A 134 -11.58 8.03 57.25
N GLN A 135 -10.38 7.50 57.47
CA GLN A 135 -9.79 6.48 56.59
C GLN A 135 -10.01 5.11 57.23
N VAL A 136 -10.74 4.23 56.54
CA VAL A 136 -10.91 2.83 56.96
C VAL A 136 -9.55 2.16 56.85
N PRO A 137 -8.91 1.73 57.95
CA PRO A 137 -7.68 0.96 57.91
C PRO A 137 -7.99 -0.39 57.27
N GLN A 138 -7.21 -0.77 56.24
CA GLN A 138 -7.35 -2.07 55.62
C GLN A 138 -6.87 -3.15 56.60
N LEU A 139 -7.70 -4.16 56.86
CA LEU A 139 -7.29 -5.37 57.57
C LEU A 139 -6.21 -6.08 56.74
N SER A 140 -4.94 -5.87 57.07
CA SER A 140 -3.86 -6.74 56.61
C SER A 140 -3.97 -8.07 57.36
N THR A 141 -4.70 -9.00 56.76
CA THR A 141 -4.93 -10.35 57.27
C THR A 141 -3.68 -11.19 57.10
N GLY A 142 -2.67 -11.04 57.96
CA GLY A 142 -1.55 -12.00 58.13
C GLY A 142 -0.76 -12.42 56.87
N GLY A 143 -0.98 -11.78 55.72
CA GLY A 143 -0.29 -12.06 54.48
C GLY A 143 1.12 -11.48 54.52
N SER A 144 2.09 -12.20 53.96
CA SER A 144 3.43 -11.66 53.73
C SER A 144 3.31 -10.41 52.84
N PRO A 145 3.82 -9.23 53.25
CA PRO A 145 3.80 -8.01 52.42
C PRO A 145 4.34 -8.21 51.01
N GLU A 146 5.22 -9.20 50.83
CA GLU A 146 5.75 -9.65 49.54
C GLU A 146 4.63 -10.16 48.61
N ALA A 147 3.66 -10.92 49.11
CA ALA A 147 2.60 -11.50 48.30
C ALA A 147 1.61 -10.43 47.79
N ASP A 148 1.28 -9.45 48.63
CA ASP A 148 0.40 -8.33 48.25
C ASP A 148 1.08 -7.41 47.23
N PHE A 149 2.39 -7.20 47.37
CA PHE A 149 3.18 -6.49 46.36
C PHE A 149 3.14 -7.21 45.00
N ILE A 150 3.46 -8.51 44.98
CA ILE A 150 3.51 -9.30 43.74
C ILE A 150 2.14 -9.35 43.04
N THR A 151 1.05 -9.50 43.80
CA THR A 151 -0.31 -9.52 43.22
C THR A 151 -0.71 -8.16 42.62
N SER A 152 -0.35 -7.05 43.27
CA SER A 152 -0.59 -5.70 42.76
C SER A 152 0.20 -5.42 41.47
N VAL A 153 1.49 -5.77 41.44
CA VAL A 153 2.34 -5.66 40.24
C VAL A 153 1.79 -6.50 39.10
N ASN A 154 1.43 -7.76 39.36
CA ASN A 154 0.85 -8.63 38.34
C ASN A 154 -0.44 -8.04 37.73
N ARG A 155 -1.33 -7.47 38.55
CA ARG A 155 -2.57 -6.83 38.06
C ARG A 155 -2.28 -5.64 37.14
N SER A 156 -1.33 -4.77 37.51
CA SER A 156 -0.95 -3.64 36.66
C SER A 156 -0.29 -4.07 35.34
N LEU A 157 0.52 -5.13 35.37
CA LEU A 157 1.13 -5.69 34.17
C LEU A 157 0.06 -6.25 33.22
N TRP A 158 -0.94 -6.97 33.75
CA TRP A 158 -2.07 -7.46 32.94
C TRP A 158 -2.86 -6.32 32.30
N LEU A 159 -3.15 -5.25 33.05
CA LEU A 159 -3.81 -4.06 32.49
C LEU A 159 -2.98 -3.43 31.37
N ALA A 160 -1.66 -3.32 31.55
CA ALA A 160 -0.77 -2.81 30.53
C ALA A 160 -0.78 -3.68 29.26
N VAL A 161 -0.74 -5.00 29.41
CA VAL A 161 -0.82 -5.95 28.29
C VAL A 161 -2.14 -5.80 27.54
N ILE A 162 -3.26 -5.66 28.24
CA ILE A 162 -4.58 -5.47 27.61
C ILE A 162 -4.61 -4.15 26.81
N ILE A 163 -4.15 -3.04 27.39
CA ILE A 163 -4.14 -1.73 26.72
C ILE A 163 -3.20 -1.75 25.51
N ALA A 164 -2.01 -2.33 25.65
CA ALA A 164 -1.06 -2.49 24.55
C ALA A 164 -1.66 -3.36 23.43
N GLY A 165 -2.30 -4.47 23.78
CA GLY A 165 -2.97 -5.37 22.85
C GLY A 165 -4.11 -4.70 22.09
N LEU A 166 -4.98 -3.96 22.78
CA LEU A 166 -6.06 -3.19 22.16
C LEU A 166 -5.53 -2.12 21.19
N THR A 167 -4.46 -1.43 21.58
CA THR A 167 -3.86 -0.40 20.72
C THR A 167 -3.20 -1.03 19.49
N GLY A 168 -2.50 -2.15 19.66
CA GLY A 168 -1.93 -2.92 18.56
C GLY A 168 -3.00 -3.42 17.59
N LEU A 169 -4.13 -3.92 18.10
CA LEU A 169 -5.27 -4.34 17.30
C LEU A 169 -5.85 -3.18 16.49
N LEU A 170 -6.04 -2.01 17.12
CA LEU A 170 -6.54 -0.82 16.44
C LEU A 170 -5.62 -0.40 15.29
N LEU A 171 -4.30 -0.35 15.54
CA LEU A 171 -3.31 -0.01 14.50
C LEU A 171 -3.29 -1.05 13.36
N ALA A 172 -3.41 -2.34 13.68
CA ALA A 172 -3.50 -3.41 12.68
C ALA A 172 -4.75 -3.28 11.79
N LEU A 173 -5.91 -2.91 12.38
CA LEU A 173 -7.13 -2.67 11.62
C LEU A 173 -7.01 -1.44 10.70
N VAL A 174 -6.38 -0.36 11.16
CA VAL A 174 -6.09 0.80 10.30
C VAL A 174 -5.15 0.40 9.16
N PHE A 175 -4.11 -0.39 9.42
CA PHE A 175 -3.19 -0.89 8.40
C PHE A 175 -3.92 -1.74 7.34
N ALA A 176 -4.76 -2.68 7.77
CA ALA A 176 -5.53 -3.54 6.87
C ALA A 176 -6.43 -2.72 5.93
N ASN A 177 -7.10 -1.69 6.45
CA ASN A 177 -7.98 -0.84 5.66
C ASN A 177 -7.24 0.15 4.74
N THR A 178 -6.06 0.63 5.16
CA THR A 178 -5.33 1.68 4.42
C THR A 178 -4.37 1.14 3.36
N ILE A 179 -3.88 -0.09 3.51
CA ILE A 179 -2.86 -0.67 2.61
C ILE A 179 -3.35 -1.98 1.99
N LEU A 180 -3.80 -2.93 2.81
CA LEU A 180 -4.10 -4.28 2.33
C LEU A 180 -5.36 -4.33 1.46
N LYS A 181 -6.42 -3.61 1.85
CA LYS A 181 -7.69 -3.55 1.10
C LYS A 181 -7.51 -2.97 -0.32
N PRO A 182 -6.86 -1.81 -0.54
CA PRO A 182 -6.54 -1.32 -1.88
C PRO A 182 -5.78 -2.31 -2.77
N LEU A 183 -4.79 -3.00 -2.21
CA LEU A 183 -3.99 -3.98 -2.95
C LEU A 183 -4.82 -5.19 -3.38
N HIS A 184 -5.74 -5.64 -2.52
CA HIS A 184 -6.66 -6.73 -2.88
C HIS A 184 -7.62 -6.32 -3.99
N THR A 185 -8.12 -5.08 -3.98
CA THR A 185 -8.94 -4.53 -5.07
C THR A 185 -8.17 -4.50 -6.38
N LEU A 186 -6.92 -4.01 -6.38
CA LEU A 186 -6.05 -4.01 -7.56
C LEU A 186 -5.85 -5.43 -8.11
N LYS A 187 -5.56 -6.40 -7.24
CA LYS A 187 -5.43 -7.81 -7.61
C LYS A 187 -6.73 -8.37 -8.24
N ALA A 188 -7.88 -8.06 -7.64
CA ALA A 188 -9.16 -8.53 -8.14
C ALA A 188 -9.54 -7.93 -9.50
N VAL A 189 -9.22 -6.65 -9.74
CA VAL A 189 -9.42 -6.02 -11.06
C VAL A 189 -8.45 -6.61 -12.08
N ALA A 190 -7.17 -6.77 -11.74
CA ALA A 190 -6.18 -7.39 -12.61
C ALA A 190 -6.59 -8.82 -13.02
N GLY A 191 -7.09 -9.63 -12.08
CA GLY A 191 -7.58 -10.99 -12.38
C GLY A 191 -8.80 -11.01 -13.31
N ARG A 192 -9.67 -10.00 -13.26
CA ARG A 192 -10.78 -9.85 -14.21
C ARG A 192 -10.31 -9.39 -15.59
N MET A 193 -9.29 -8.54 -15.65
CA MET A 193 -8.67 -8.13 -16.91
C MET A 193 -7.98 -9.31 -17.61
N GLU A 194 -7.36 -10.22 -16.87
CA GLU A 194 -6.80 -11.48 -17.40
C GLU A 194 -7.89 -12.36 -18.06
N GLN A 195 -9.11 -12.29 -17.55
CA GLN A 195 -10.29 -12.97 -18.13
C GLN A 195 -10.93 -12.20 -19.30
N GLY A 196 -10.36 -11.07 -19.71
CA GLY A 196 -10.81 -10.26 -20.86
C GLY A 196 -11.75 -9.11 -20.51
N ASP A 197 -12.10 -8.89 -19.24
CA ASP A 197 -12.91 -7.73 -18.83
C ASP A 197 -12.02 -6.48 -18.66
N LEU A 198 -11.80 -5.77 -19.77
CA LEU A 198 -11.05 -4.52 -19.82
C LEU A 198 -11.89 -3.29 -19.46
N SER A 199 -13.17 -3.45 -19.09
CA SER A 199 -14.06 -2.32 -18.75
C SER A 199 -13.88 -1.83 -17.32
N GLN A 200 -13.40 -2.70 -16.43
CA GLN A 200 -13.25 -2.40 -15.02
C GLN A 200 -12.12 -1.40 -14.77
N ARG A 201 -12.33 -0.51 -13.81
CA ARG A 201 -11.31 0.44 -13.33
C ARG A 201 -11.16 0.34 -11.83
N VAL A 202 -9.97 0.66 -11.38
CA VAL A 202 -9.65 0.71 -9.96
C VAL A 202 -10.13 2.05 -9.43
N SER A 203 -11.29 2.04 -8.76
CA SER A 203 -11.80 3.19 -8.02
C SER A 203 -11.32 3.11 -6.58
N ILE A 204 -10.19 3.73 -6.30
CA ILE A 204 -9.63 3.81 -4.94
C ILE A 204 -9.35 5.29 -4.65
N GLU A 205 -10.02 5.84 -3.63
CA GLU A 205 -9.72 7.16 -3.07
C GLU A 205 -8.47 7.12 -2.16
N ALA A 206 -7.36 6.59 -2.68
CA ALA A 206 -6.09 6.57 -1.97
C ALA A 206 -5.24 7.77 -2.38
N LYS A 207 -4.67 8.47 -1.40
CA LYS A 207 -3.67 9.52 -1.64
C LYS A 207 -2.26 8.95 -1.45
N GLY A 208 -1.28 9.51 -2.16
CA GLY A 208 0.12 9.07 -2.10
C GLY A 208 0.42 7.93 -3.07
N GLU A 209 1.38 7.06 -2.73
CA GLU A 209 1.90 6.03 -3.65
C GLU A 209 0.85 5.02 -4.12
N ILE A 210 -0.09 4.61 -3.27
CA ILE A 210 -1.18 3.69 -3.67
C ILE A 210 -2.11 4.36 -4.68
N GLY A 211 -2.40 5.65 -4.51
CA GLY A 211 -3.19 6.42 -5.48
C GLY A 211 -2.49 6.57 -6.81
N ALA A 212 -1.19 6.88 -6.78
CA ALA A 212 -0.36 6.95 -7.98
C ALA A 212 -0.31 5.60 -8.71
N LEU A 213 -0.19 4.48 -7.98
CA LEU A 213 -0.24 3.13 -8.53
C LEU A 213 -1.61 2.83 -9.17
N ALA A 214 -2.71 3.16 -8.50
CA ALA A 214 -4.06 2.98 -9.03
C ALA A 214 -4.27 3.81 -10.31
N HIS A 215 -3.75 5.04 -10.35
CA HIS A 215 -3.80 5.89 -11.54
C HIS A 215 -3.00 5.29 -12.70
N ALA A 216 -1.74 4.91 -12.46
CA ALA A 216 -0.89 4.27 -13.47
C ALA A 216 -1.51 2.96 -13.99
N PHE A 217 -2.12 2.17 -13.11
CA PHE A 217 -2.86 0.96 -13.49
C PHE A 217 -4.06 1.27 -14.39
N ASN A 218 -4.87 2.29 -14.05
CA ASN A 218 -6.00 2.70 -14.88
C ASN A 218 -5.55 3.23 -16.25
N THR A 219 -4.45 4.00 -16.32
CA THR A 219 -3.88 4.45 -17.60
C THR A 219 -3.46 3.26 -18.47
N MET A 220 -2.80 2.25 -17.88
CA MET A 220 -2.47 1.02 -18.59
C MET A 220 -3.72 0.29 -19.08
N ALA A 221 -4.76 0.20 -18.25
CA ALA A 221 -6.04 -0.41 -18.62
C ALA A 221 -6.73 0.33 -19.78
N ASP A 222 -6.69 1.66 -19.78
CA ASP A 222 -7.22 2.49 -20.87
C ASP A 222 -6.45 2.27 -22.17
N SER A 223 -5.12 2.25 -22.12
CA SER A 223 -4.28 1.97 -23.29
C SER A 223 -4.56 0.58 -23.86
N LEU A 224 -4.68 -0.44 -23.00
CA LEU A 224 -4.99 -1.80 -23.43
C LEU A 224 -6.40 -1.90 -24.03
N SER A 225 -7.40 -1.29 -23.40
CA SER A 225 -8.77 -1.26 -23.93
C SER A 225 -8.85 -0.56 -25.28
N ARG A 226 -8.11 0.54 -25.47
CA ARG A 226 -8.04 1.24 -26.75
C ARG A 226 -7.36 0.39 -27.81
N SER A 227 -6.26 -0.27 -27.48
CA SER A 227 -5.55 -1.18 -28.40
C SER A 227 -6.45 -2.33 -28.85
N GLU A 228 -7.16 -2.97 -27.92
CA GLU A 228 -8.09 -4.05 -28.24
C GLU A 228 -9.27 -3.57 -29.10
N GLN A 229 -9.80 -2.37 -28.84
CA GLN A 229 -10.85 -1.78 -29.67
C GLN A 229 -10.35 -1.49 -31.10
N LEU A 230 -9.16 -0.91 -31.24
CA LEU A 230 -8.55 -0.66 -32.55
C LEU A 230 -8.34 -1.97 -33.31
N ARG A 231 -7.84 -3.02 -32.64
CA ARG A 231 -7.68 -4.35 -33.23
C ARG A 231 -9.02 -4.92 -33.72
N ARG A 232 -10.08 -4.80 -32.94
CA ARG A 232 -11.43 -5.26 -33.32
C ARG A 232 -11.99 -4.49 -34.51
N ASN A 233 -11.84 -3.17 -34.51
CA ASN A 233 -12.26 -2.32 -35.63
C ASN A 233 -11.50 -2.73 -36.91
N LEU A 234 -10.18 -2.88 -36.83
CA LEU A 234 -9.36 -3.32 -37.96
C LEU A 234 -9.81 -4.67 -38.51
N VAL A 235 -10.07 -5.66 -37.66
CA VAL A 235 -10.58 -6.98 -38.10
C VAL A 235 -11.94 -6.84 -38.80
N SER A 236 -12.82 -5.99 -38.30
CA SER A 236 -14.12 -5.71 -38.91
C SER A 236 -13.97 -5.05 -40.28
N ASP A 237 -13.13 -4.02 -40.37
CA ASP A 237 -12.91 -3.27 -41.61
C ASP A 237 -12.29 -4.16 -42.69
N VAL A 238 -11.29 -4.96 -42.31
CA VAL A 238 -10.68 -5.98 -43.18
C VAL A 238 -11.70 -6.98 -43.69
N ALA A 239 -12.57 -7.48 -42.80
CA ALA A 239 -13.61 -8.42 -43.20
C ALA A 239 -14.62 -7.78 -44.17
N HIS A 240 -14.88 -6.48 -44.07
CA HIS A 240 -15.74 -5.75 -44.98
C HIS A 240 -15.09 -5.56 -46.35
N GLU A 241 -13.85 -5.06 -46.38
CA GLU A 241 -13.08 -4.80 -47.60
C GLU A 241 -12.77 -6.08 -48.38
N LEU A 242 -12.64 -7.23 -47.72
CA LEU A 242 -12.51 -8.54 -48.40
C LEU A 242 -13.84 -9.10 -48.92
N ARG A 243 -14.97 -8.74 -48.29
CA ARG A 243 -16.28 -9.32 -48.62
C ARG A 243 -16.79 -8.80 -49.96
N THR A 244 -16.68 -7.50 -50.21
CA THR A 244 -17.13 -6.86 -51.45
C THR A 244 -16.51 -7.47 -52.72
N PRO A 245 -15.17 -7.55 -52.85
CA PRO A 245 -14.53 -8.15 -54.02
C PRO A 245 -14.91 -9.63 -54.18
N LEU A 246 -15.00 -10.36 -53.08
CA LEU A 246 -15.38 -11.77 -53.09
C LEU A 246 -16.83 -11.99 -53.56
N MET A 247 -17.77 -11.13 -53.11
CA MET A 247 -19.16 -11.14 -53.56
C MET A 247 -19.27 -10.81 -55.05
N ASN A 248 -18.49 -9.85 -55.54
CA ASN A 248 -18.44 -9.52 -56.96
C ASN A 248 -17.94 -10.70 -57.80
N ILE A 249 -16.80 -11.29 -57.43
CA ILE A 249 -16.25 -12.49 -58.10
C ILE A 249 -17.30 -13.59 -58.15
N ARG A 250 -17.92 -13.88 -57.00
CA ARG A 250 -18.95 -14.91 -56.91
C ARG A 250 -20.15 -14.60 -57.81
N GLY A 251 -20.65 -13.36 -57.80
CA GLY A 251 -21.77 -12.95 -58.65
C GLY A 251 -21.46 -13.07 -60.14
N TYR A 252 -20.27 -12.66 -60.60
CA TYR A 252 -19.84 -12.87 -61.97
C TYR A 252 -19.78 -14.36 -62.34
N LEU A 253 -19.24 -15.20 -61.45
CA LEU A 253 -19.17 -16.65 -61.68
C LEU A 253 -20.55 -17.31 -61.71
N GLU A 254 -21.49 -16.87 -60.86
CA GLU A 254 -22.89 -17.33 -60.87
C GLU A 254 -23.58 -16.95 -62.19
N LEU A 255 -23.43 -15.70 -62.66
CA LEU A 255 -24.01 -15.25 -63.94
C LEU A 255 -23.43 -16.00 -65.15
N LEU A 256 -22.13 -16.30 -65.13
CA LEU A 256 -21.47 -17.12 -66.17
C LEU A 256 -21.98 -18.56 -66.12
N GLN A 257 -22.16 -19.14 -64.93
CA GLN A 257 -22.65 -20.50 -64.73
C GLN A 257 -24.10 -20.65 -65.23
N ASP A 258 -24.95 -19.66 -64.94
CA ASP A 258 -26.35 -19.63 -65.36
C ASP A 258 -26.53 -19.26 -66.84
N GLN A 259 -25.43 -19.03 -67.59
CA GLN A 259 -25.41 -18.62 -69.00
C GLN A 259 -26.15 -17.29 -69.25
N VAL A 260 -26.32 -16.47 -68.22
CA VAL A 260 -26.90 -15.13 -68.31
C VAL A 260 -25.86 -14.13 -68.82
N LEU A 261 -24.58 -14.39 -68.53
CA LEU A 261 -23.43 -13.61 -68.98
C LEU A 261 -22.51 -14.49 -69.84
N GLU A 262 -22.02 -13.96 -70.97
CA GLU A 262 -21.02 -14.66 -71.78
C GLU A 262 -19.60 -14.40 -71.27
N PRO A 263 -18.68 -15.37 -71.38
CA PRO A 263 -17.29 -15.22 -70.96
C PRO A 263 -16.49 -14.40 -72.00
N THR A 264 -16.82 -13.12 -72.14
CA THR A 264 -16.10 -12.21 -73.05
C THR A 264 -14.77 -11.76 -72.43
N PRO A 265 -13.83 -11.24 -73.23
CA PRO A 265 -12.58 -10.66 -72.72
C PRO A 265 -12.81 -9.58 -71.66
N GLU A 266 -13.89 -8.80 -71.77
CA GLU A 266 -14.27 -7.76 -70.81
C GLU A 266 -14.69 -8.38 -69.47
N THR A 267 -15.50 -9.43 -69.49
CA THR A 267 -15.93 -10.13 -68.26
C THR A 267 -14.77 -10.78 -67.53
N LEU A 268 -13.87 -11.42 -68.27
CA LEU A 268 -12.65 -12.02 -67.72
C LEU A 268 -11.71 -10.94 -67.17
N ALA A 269 -11.62 -9.77 -67.81
CA ALA A 269 -10.85 -8.64 -67.30
C ALA A 269 -11.42 -8.12 -65.96
N SER A 270 -12.75 -7.99 -65.83
CA SER A 270 -13.37 -7.59 -64.55
C SER A 270 -13.10 -8.58 -63.41
N LEU A 271 -13.21 -9.90 -63.68
CA LEU A 271 -12.84 -10.93 -62.70
C LEU A 271 -11.35 -10.86 -62.32
N TYR A 272 -10.48 -10.61 -63.30
CA TYR A 272 -9.05 -10.45 -63.06
C TYR A 272 -8.72 -9.20 -62.24
N GLU A 273 -9.43 -8.09 -62.48
CA GLU A 273 -9.28 -6.86 -61.69
C GLU A 273 -9.66 -7.10 -60.22
N GLU A 274 -10.77 -7.79 -59.97
CA GLU A 274 -11.26 -8.09 -58.62
C GLU A 274 -10.32 -9.04 -57.85
N THR A 275 -9.81 -10.09 -58.52
CA THR A 275 -8.82 -11.01 -57.94
C THR A 275 -7.47 -10.33 -57.69
N SER A 276 -7.06 -9.41 -58.57
CA SER A 276 -5.87 -8.58 -58.40
C SER A 276 -6.01 -7.59 -57.24
N LEU A 277 -7.19 -7.01 -57.05
CA LEU A 277 -7.50 -6.18 -55.88
C LEU A 277 -7.40 -6.99 -54.59
N LEU A 278 -8.04 -8.16 -54.54
CA LEU A 278 -7.99 -9.04 -53.37
C LEU A 278 -6.55 -9.44 -53.01
N SER A 279 -5.74 -9.79 -54.02
CA SER A 279 -4.34 -10.16 -53.83
C SER A 279 -3.51 -9.02 -53.25
N ARG A 280 -3.74 -7.78 -53.72
CA ARG A 280 -3.09 -6.58 -53.15
C ARG A 280 -3.51 -6.35 -51.70
N LEU A 281 -4.80 -6.45 -51.40
CA LEU A 281 -5.30 -6.24 -50.04
C LEU A 281 -4.67 -7.24 -49.04
N VAL A 282 -4.56 -8.52 -49.43
CA VAL A 282 -3.91 -9.55 -48.61
C VAL A 282 -2.43 -9.24 -48.38
N ALA A 283 -1.71 -8.79 -49.42
CA ALA A 283 -0.30 -8.40 -49.30
C ALA A 283 -0.13 -7.20 -48.35
N ASP A 284 -0.98 -6.17 -48.48
CA ASP A 284 -0.95 -5.00 -47.62
C ASP A 284 -1.24 -5.36 -46.15
N LEU A 285 -2.14 -6.31 -45.90
CA LEU A 285 -2.41 -6.84 -44.55
C LEU A 285 -1.25 -7.63 -43.96
N GLN A 286 -0.53 -8.38 -44.79
CA GLN A 286 0.68 -9.08 -44.36
C GLN A 286 1.77 -8.09 -43.97
N ASP A 287 2.01 -7.07 -44.79
CA ASP A 287 2.97 -5.99 -44.50
C ASP A 287 2.60 -5.27 -43.20
N LEU A 288 1.31 -4.96 -42.99
CA LEU A 288 0.82 -4.33 -41.76
C LEU A 288 1.04 -5.24 -40.52
N SER A 289 0.71 -6.53 -40.63
CA SER A 289 0.91 -7.48 -39.53
C SER A 289 2.38 -7.63 -39.15
N LEU A 290 3.28 -7.68 -40.13
CA LEU A 290 4.73 -7.69 -39.90
C LEU A 290 5.21 -6.40 -39.23
N ALA A 291 4.65 -5.25 -39.60
CA ALA A 291 4.97 -3.96 -38.99
C ALA A 291 4.52 -3.90 -37.52
N GLU A 292 3.27 -4.31 -37.21
CA GLU A 292 2.74 -4.34 -35.84
C GLU A 292 3.51 -5.29 -34.92
N ALA A 293 3.97 -6.43 -35.47
CA ALA A 293 4.80 -7.38 -34.73
C ALA A 293 6.26 -6.90 -34.54
N GLY A 294 6.65 -5.76 -35.13
CA GLY A 294 8.04 -5.29 -35.17
C GLY A 294 8.97 -6.21 -35.98
N GLN A 295 8.41 -7.04 -36.86
CA GLN A 295 9.12 -8.02 -37.67
C GLN A 295 9.41 -7.55 -39.09
N LEU A 296 8.87 -6.38 -39.49
CA LEU A 296 9.16 -5.77 -40.77
C LEU A 296 10.63 -5.34 -40.85
N ARG A 297 11.46 -6.14 -41.51
CA ARG A 297 12.88 -5.85 -41.73
C ARG A 297 13.03 -4.93 -42.94
N LEU A 298 13.71 -3.80 -42.74
CA LEU A 298 14.07 -2.87 -43.82
C LEU A 298 15.49 -3.14 -44.29
N VAL A 299 15.67 -3.24 -45.61
CA VAL A 299 16.99 -3.36 -46.23
C VAL A 299 17.44 -1.96 -46.65
N ARG A 300 18.10 -1.25 -45.73
CA ARG A 300 18.56 0.12 -45.97
C ARG A 300 19.82 0.14 -46.83
N ARG A 301 19.80 0.96 -47.87
CA ARG A 301 20.91 1.25 -48.77
C ARG A 301 20.83 2.70 -49.26
N PRO A 302 21.91 3.27 -49.84
CA PRO A 302 21.82 4.54 -50.54
C PRO A 302 20.84 4.44 -51.71
N VAL A 303 19.78 5.25 -51.71
CA VAL A 303 18.72 5.26 -52.73
C VAL A 303 18.65 6.63 -53.39
N SER A 304 18.66 6.64 -54.73
CA SER A 304 18.35 7.81 -55.55
C SER A 304 16.84 7.99 -55.67
N LEU A 305 16.29 9.04 -55.05
CA LEU A 305 14.86 9.33 -55.13
C LEU A 305 14.40 9.68 -56.54
N ALA A 306 15.27 10.24 -57.37
CA ALA A 306 14.98 10.52 -58.77
C ALA A 306 14.73 9.22 -59.57
N GLU A 307 15.59 8.21 -59.38
CA GLU A 307 15.44 6.91 -60.04
C GLU A 307 14.17 6.18 -59.58
N VAL A 308 13.94 6.12 -58.27
CA VAL A 308 12.76 5.45 -57.71
C VAL A 308 11.47 6.13 -58.14
N THR A 309 11.45 7.47 -58.19
CA THR A 309 10.29 8.22 -58.69
C THR A 309 10.06 7.94 -60.16
N SER A 310 11.10 7.92 -60.99
CA SER A 310 10.99 7.62 -62.42
C SER A 310 10.39 6.23 -62.66
N GLN A 311 10.84 5.21 -61.91
CA GLN A 311 10.29 3.85 -61.96
C GLN A 311 8.80 3.82 -61.55
N ALA A 312 8.44 4.49 -60.45
CA ALA A 312 7.06 4.57 -59.99
C ALA A 312 6.14 5.25 -61.03
N VAL A 313 6.62 6.33 -61.66
CA VAL A 313 5.89 7.06 -62.70
C VAL A 313 5.66 6.20 -63.94
N GLN A 314 6.65 5.42 -64.38
CA GLN A 314 6.47 4.54 -65.54
C GLN A 314 5.36 3.51 -65.35
N ILE A 315 5.23 2.95 -64.13
CA ILE A 315 4.21 1.96 -63.80
C ILE A 315 2.80 2.56 -63.90
N VAL A 316 2.60 3.78 -63.38
CA VAL A 316 1.27 4.42 -63.34
C VAL A 316 0.91 5.18 -64.63
N ARG A 317 1.87 5.37 -65.55
CA ARG A 317 1.70 6.12 -66.80
C ARG A 317 0.49 5.72 -67.65
N PRO A 318 0.18 4.42 -67.85
CA PRO A 318 -1.00 4.02 -68.63
C PRO A 318 -2.32 4.53 -68.01
N HIS A 319 -2.38 4.57 -66.67
CA HIS A 319 -3.55 5.03 -65.92
C HIS A 319 -3.75 6.54 -66.05
N LEU A 320 -2.65 7.30 -66.01
CA LEU A 320 -2.64 8.76 -66.25
C LEU A 320 -3.17 9.10 -67.64
N VAL A 321 -2.71 8.39 -68.67
CA VAL A 321 -3.17 8.59 -70.06
C VAL A 321 -4.66 8.26 -70.19
N ARG A 322 -5.10 7.13 -69.61
CA ARG A 322 -6.51 6.71 -69.67
C ARG A 322 -7.47 7.71 -69.02
N LYS A 323 -7.06 8.38 -67.93
CA LYS A 323 -7.86 9.39 -67.23
C LYS A 323 -7.60 10.83 -67.71
N ASN A 324 -6.76 11.01 -68.73
CA ASN A 324 -6.33 12.30 -69.28
C ASN A 324 -5.79 13.27 -68.20
N LEU A 325 -4.91 12.76 -67.32
CA LEU A 325 -4.29 13.55 -66.25
C LEU A 325 -2.91 14.06 -66.66
N ALA A 326 -2.60 15.31 -66.29
CA ALA A 326 -1.26 15.86 -66.42
C ALA A 326 -0.39 15.43 -65.22
N LEU A 327 0.87 15.06 -65.47
CA LEU A 327 1.85 14.77 -64.42
C LEU A 327 3.08 15.68 -64.58
N ARG A 328 3.41 16.46 -63.54
CA ARG A 328 4.66 17.23 -63.46
C ARG A 328 5.59 16.64 -62.41
N VAL A 329 6.82 16.32 -62.79
CA VAL A 329 7.85 15.83 -61.86
C VAL A 329 8.95 16.87 -61.78
N HIS A 330 9.20 17.38 -60.57
CA HIS A 330 10.24 18.35 -60.28
C HIS A 330 11.13 17.83 -59.14
N ILE A 331 12.14 17.05 -59.52
CA ILE A 331 13.16 16.53 -58.61
C ILE A 331 14.51 17.10 -59.05
N PRO A 332 15.16 17.95 -58.22
CA PRO A 332 16.49 18.47 -58.49
C PRO A 332 17.51 17.34 -58.72
N THR A 333 18.41 17.50 -59.69
CA THR A 333 19.41 16.47 -60.04
C THR A 333 20.56 16.39 -59.04
N ASP A 334 20.72 17.41 -58.21
CA ASP A 334 21.71 17.53 -57.13
C ASP A 334 21.21 16.99 -55.79
N LEU A 335 20.03 16.34 -55.75
CA LEU A 335 19.51 15.72 -54.54
C LEU A 335 20.47 14.63 -54.02
N PRO A 336 20.85 14.65 -52.74
CA PRO A 336 21.66 13.59 -52.15
C PRO A 336 20.88 12.26 -52.11
N CYS A 337 21.61 11.14 -52.17
CA CYS A 337 21.03 9.83 -51.90
C CYS A 337 20.56 9.74 -50.44
N VAL A 338 19.48 8.99 -50.21
CA VAL A 338 18.91 8.77 -48.87
C VAL A 338 19.12 7.31 -48.45
N GLU A 339 19.47 7.10 -47.18
CA GLU A 339 19.56 5.75 -46.59
C GLU A 339 18.15 5.18 -46.35
N ALA A 340 17.67 4.38 -47.30
CA ALA A 340 16.31 3.87 -47.29
C ALA A 340 16.21 2.47 -47.92
N ASP A 341 15.06 1.83 -47.73
CA ASP A 341 14.71 0.62 -48.46
C ASP A 341 14.08 1.01 -49.80
N GLN A 342 14.77 0.71 -50.90
CA GLN A 342 14.35 1.11 -52.25
C GLN A 342 12.96 0.57 -52.61
N GLU A 343 12.65 -0.67 -52.22
CA GLU A 343 11.40 -1.32 -52.58
C GLU A 343 10.23 -0.68 -51.82
N ARG A 344 10.44 -0.38 -50.53
CA ARG A 344 9.45 0.30 -49.69
C ARG A 344 9.23 1.75 -50.11
N VAL A 345 10.28 2.48 -50.49
CA VAL A 345 10.13 3.84 -51.03
C VAL A 345 9.35 3.81 -52.36
N ALA A 346 9.65 2.85 -53.23
CA ALA A 346 8.90 2.68 -54.47
C ALA A 346 7.41 2.36 -54.18
N GLN A 347 7.13 1.53 -53.18
CA GLN A 347 5.77 1.22 -52.72
C GLN A 347 5.03 2.47 -52.22
N ILE A 348 5.66 3.30 -51.39
CA ILE A 348 5.09 4.55 -50.91
C ILE A 348 4.72 5.46 -52.09
N LEU A 349 5.63 5.67 -53.04
CA LEU A 349 5.37 6.52 -54.21
C LEU A 349 4.24 5.98 -55.09
N ARG A 350 4.21 4.67 -55.34
CA ARG A 350 3.10 4.04 -56.09
C ARG A 350 1.77 4.22 -55.39
N ASN A 351 1.72 4.05 -54.07
CA ASN A 351 0.49 4.20 -53.29
C ASN A 351 -0.01 5.65 -53.33
N LEU A 352 0.88 6.63 -53.14
CA LEU A 352 0.53 8.04 -53.24
C LEU A 352 0.05 8.43 -54.65
N LEU A 353 0.74 7.95 -55.69
CA LEU A 353 0.36 8.23 -57.08
C LEU A 353 -0.97 7.54 -57.46
N SER A 354 -1.19 6.31 -57.01
CA SER A 354 -2.46 5.61 -57.21
C SER A 354 -3.62 6.36 -56.55
N ASN A 355 -3.42 6.85 -55.32
CA ASN A 355 -4.42 7.64 -54.62
C ASN A 355 -4.71 8.96 -55.34
N ALA A 356 -3.66 9.69 -55.75
CA ALA A 356 -3.82 10.91 -56.53
C ALA A 356 -4.60 10.65 -57.83
N ILE A 357 -4.24 9.61 -58.60
CA ILE A 357 -4.96 9.24 -59.83
C ILE A 357 -6.42 8.88 -59.55
N MET A 358 -6.72 8.22 -58.43
CA MET A 358 -8.09 7.85 -58.06
C MET A 358 -8.95 9.08 -57.77
N HIS A 359 -8.45 10.01 -56.96
CA HIS A 359 -9.23 11.15 -56.46
C HIS A 359 -9.28 12.35 -57.42
N THR A 360 -8.26 12.55 -58.26
CA THR A 360 -8.26 13.68 -59.18
C THR A 360 -9.26 13.51 -60.33
N SER A 361 -10.09 14.53 -60.56
CA SER A 361 -11.01 14.63 -61.69
C SER A 361 -10.30 14.48 -63.05
N SER A 362 -11.01 13.98 -64.06
CA SER A 362 -10.50 13.95 -65.44
C SER A 362 -10.06 15.35 -65.89
N SER A 363 -8.87 15.44 -66.51
CA SER A 363 -8.19 16.70 -66.87
C SER A 363 -7.55 17.51 -65.72
N GLY A 364 -7.43 16.93 -64.53
CA GLY A 364 -6.64 17.50 -63.43
C GLY A 364 -5.12 17.27 -63.58
N GLU A 365 -4.37 17.76 -62.59
CA GLU A 365 -2.91 17.71 -62.56
C GLU A 365 -2.40 17.05 -61.27
N ILE A 366 -1.36 16.23 -61.41
CA ILE A 366 -0.59 15.66 -60.31
C ILE A 366 0.84 16.18 -60.42
N SER A 367 1.43 16.58 -59.31
CA SER A 367 2.80 17.07 -59.23
C SER A 367 3.60 16.30 -58.18
N ILE A 368 4.85 15.96 -58.51
CA ILE A 368 5.82 15.36 -57.58
C ILE A 368 6.96 16.35 -57.42
N THR A 369 7.24 16.76 -56.19
CA THR A 369 8.37 17.65 -55.87
C THR A 369 9.28 17.01 -54.83
N ALA A 370 10.58 17.28 -54.90
CA ALA A 370 11.51 16.88 -53.86
C ALA A 370 12.46 18.03 -53.49
N ASN A 371 12.70 18.23 -52.20
CA ASN A 371 13.59 19.28 -51.70
C ASN A 371 14.26 18.87 -50.39
N VAL A 372 15.48 19.36 -50.16
CA VAL A 372 16.20 19.17 -48.89
C VAL A 372 15.66 20.15 -47.86
N ILE A 373 15.33 19.64 -46.66
CA ILE A 373 14.92 20.43 -45.50
C ILE A 373 15.78 19.97 -44.33
N GLU A 374 16.68 20.85 -43.87
CA GLU A 374 17.64 20.57 -42.79
C GLU A 374 18.49 19.31 -43.09
N SER A 375 18.19 18.20 -42.40
CA SER A 375 18.89 16.91 -42.50
C SER A 375 18.08 15.83 -43.22
N MET A 376 16.94 16.20 -43.82
CA MET A 376 16.02 15.27 -44.48
C MET A 376 15.71 15.70 -45.91
N VAL A 377 15.30 14.74 -46.73
CA VAL A 377 14.69 15.02 -48.03
C VAL A 377 13.18 14.90 -47.90
N LYS A 378 12.46 15.96 -48.24
CA LYS A 378 11.01 15.95 -48.35
C LYS A 378 10.62 15.64 -49.78
N VAL A 379 9.81 14.60 -49.98
CA VAL A 379 9.13 14.32 -51.25
C VAL A 379 7.65 14.62 -51.06
N SER A 380 7.05 15.38 -51.97
CA SER A 380 5.63 15.75 -51.92
C SER A 380 4.96 15.29 -53.21
N VAL A 381 3.84 14.58 -53.09
CA VAL A 381 2.91 14.30 -54.19
C VAL A 381 1.67 15.15 -53.93
N GLN A 382 1.31 16.00 -54.89
CA GLN A 382 0.18 16.91 -54.78
C GLN A 382 -0.68 16.79 -56.01
N ASP A 383 -1.99 16.74 -55.81
CA ASP A 383 -2.97 16.68 -56.88
C ASP A 383 -3.98 17.84 -56.78
N THR A 384 -4.79 18.01 -57.83
CA THR A 384 -5.75 19.13 -57.95
C THR A 384 -7.18 18.78 -57.52
N GLY A 385 -7.46 17.60 -56.94
CA GLY A 385 -8.82 17.16 -56.64
C GLY A 385 -8.90 16.08 -55.57
#